data_AF-A0A0L0VRE2-F1
#
_entry.id   AF-A0A0L0VRE2-F1
#
_cell.length_a   1.000
_cell.length_b   1.000
_cell.length_c   1.000
_cell.angle_alpha   90.00
_cell.angle_beta   90.00
_cell.angle_gamma   90.00
#
_symmetry.space_group_name_H-M   'P 1'
#
loop_
_entity.id
_entity.type
_entity.pdbx_description
1 polymer ?
#
loop_
_entity_poly.entity_id
_entity_poly.type
_entity_poly.pdbx_seq_one_letter_code
_entity_poly.pdbx_strand_id
1 'polypeptide(L)'
;MALATIATSTEVRDIVKLERIGAHSHIRGLGLDDRLEPKLNAQGMVGQIKARKAAGVILKMVQQGRIAGRAILMAGPPSSGKTAIAMGMAQSLGSDVPFTTLSATEIFSLEMSKTEALTQAFRRSIGVRIREESEVIQGEVVEIQIDRSLTGATKTGKLTMKTSDMETIYELGNKMIEGLNKEKVIAGDVILIDKSTGKITKLGKSFTRARDYDAMGADTKFVQCPEGELQTKKQVVHTVSLHEIDVINSRTQGFLALFSGETGEIKSELRDQINSKVADWREEGKAEIVPGVLFIDEVHMLDIECFSFLNRALETDLAPIVIMASNRGWARIRGTRYKSPHGVPMDLLDRALIITTSAYLPDEVRLILSIRCEEEDAVLTPKALDILTRIASESSLRYGIQLITTSSMVAKRRKSKEVDVADIKKCYTLFLDEKRSVSYLKDDKDGEFIGDDGNFGVYDSNNNPSSSGLPIPTPVPVPSESVIVPPPATTSVYPFVVDHQLPVAGEGVSTTIPTPSVSTTNAMDTT
;
A
#
# COMPACT_ATOMS: atom_id res chain seq x y z
N MET A 1 -34.30 -12.59 -17.03
CA MET A 1 -33.87 -12.12 -15.71
C MET A 1 -33.32 -10.73 -15.87
N ALA A 2 -33.86 -9.75 -15.14
CA ALA A 2 -33.42 -8.35 -15.21
C ALA A 2 -31.99 -8.24 -14.65
N LEU A 3 -31.09 -7.65 -15.44
CA LEU A 3 -29.72 -7.33 -15.07
C LEU A 3 -29.75 -6.27 -13.97
N ALA A 4 -29.11 -6.57 -12.83
CA ALA A 4 -28.83 -5.59 -11.81
C ALA A 4 -27.94 -4.49 -12.40
N THR A 5 -28.42 -3.26 -12.36
CA THR A 5 -27.65 -2.04 -12.62
C THR A 5 -26.43 -2.09 -11.71
N ILE A 6 -25.23 -1.95 -12.29
CA ILE A 6 -23.98 -1.87 -11.51
C ILE A 6 -24.07 -0.61 -10.66
N ALA A 7 -24.47 -0.75 -9.40
CA ALA A 7 -24.47 0.34 -8.44
C ALA A 7 -23.06 0.51 -7.90
N THR A 8 -22.21 1.25 -8.63
CA THR A 8 -20.95 1.80 -8.14
C THR A 8 -21.22 2.98 -7.18
N SER A 9 -22.08 2.78 -6.17
CA SER A 9 -22.37 3.82 -5.19
C SER A 9 -21.49 3.67 -3.96
N THR A 10 -20.22 4.05 -4.06
CA THR A 10 -19.44 4.69 -2.98
C THR A 10 -18.06 5.03 -3.52
N GLU A 11 -17.87 6.28 -3.94
CA GLU A 11 -16.53 6.83 -4.10
C GLU A 11 -15.79 6.67 -2.78
N VAL A 12 -14.63 6.04 -2.88
CA VAL A 12 -13.57 6.07 -1.89
C VAL A 12 -13.39 7.55 -1.53
N ARG A 13 -13.85 7.95 -0.33
CA ARG A 13 -13.36 9.20 0.28
C ARG A 13 -11.86 9.16 0.12
N ASP A 14 -11.27 10.19 -0.47
CA ASP A 14 -9.82 10.36 -0.52
C ASP A 14 -9.27 10.02 0.86
N ILE A 15 -8.82 8.78 0.99
CA ILE A 15 -8.00 8.35 2.09
C ILE A 15 -6.82 9.27 1.85
N VAL A 16 -6.64 10.26 2.73
CA VAL A 16 -5.38 10.97 2.84
C VAL A 16 -4.37 9.84 2.85
N LYS A 17 -3.72 9.60 1.69
CA LYS A 17 -2.76 8.53 1.56
C LYS A 17 -1.76 8.91 2.62
N LEU A 18 -1.76 8.15 3.72
CA LEU A 18 -0.70 8.27 4.69
C LEU A 18 0.50 7.71 3.94
N GLU A 19 1.12 8.54 3.11
CA GLU A 19 2.33 8.23 2.37
C GLU A 19 3.40 8.09 3.45
N ARG A 20 3.44 6.89 4.04
CA ARG A 20 4.55 6.48 4.87
C ARG A 20 5.75 6.50 3.94
N ILE A 21 6.80 7.20 4.36
CA ILE A 21 8.05 7.31 3.62
C ILE A 21 8.58 5.88 3.40
N GLY A 22 8.39 5.38 2.19
CA GLY A 22 8.83 4.06 1.77
C GLY A 22 10.29 4.09 1.33
N ALA A 23 10.88 2.91 1.13
CA ALA A 23 12.24 2.78 0.59
C ALA A 23 12.39 3.44 -0.81
N HIS A 24 11.29 3.64 -1.52
CA HIS A 24 11.29 4.16 -2.89
C HIS A 24 10.45 5.44 -3.08
N SER A 25 9.83 6.03 -2.03
CA SER A 25 8.93 7.20 -2.15
C SER A 25 9.57 8.41 -2.86
N HIS A 26 10.87 8.62 -2.64
CA HIS A 26 11.68 9.64 -3.30
C HIS A 26 11.73 9.55 -4.84
N ILE A 27 11.38 8.41 -5.45
CA ILE A 27 11.46 8.20 -6.89
C ILE A 27 10.19 8.73 -7.56
N ARG A 28 10.36 9.78 -8.37
CA ARG A 28 9.26 10.46 -9.08
C ARG A 28 9.26 10.21 -10.59
N GLY A 29 10.20 9.42 -11.10
CA GLY A 29 10.33 9.09 -12.50
C GLY A 29 11.71 8.55 -12.85
N LEU A 30 11.96 8.27 -14.14
CA LEU A 30 13.26 7.75 -14.60
C LEU A 30 14.36 8.83 -14.72
N GLY A 31 14.02 10.12 -14.64
CA GLY A 31 14.98 11.23 -14.72
C GLY A 31 15.67 11.35 -16.09
N LEU A 32 14.93 11.09 -17.17
CA LEU A 32 15.40 11.18 -18.55
C LEU A 32 15.09 12.57 -19.14
N ASP A 33 15.87 13.00 -20.12
CA ASP A 33 15.51 14.13 -20.98
C ASP A 33 14.63 13.69 -22.18
N ASP A 34 14.25 14.64 -23.02
CA ASP A 34 13.41 14.41 -24.21
C ASP A 34 14.10 13.51 -25.26
N ARG A 35 15.43 13.38 -25.20
CA ARG A 35 16.25 12.53 -26.07
C ARG A 35 16.50 11.14 -25.48
N LEU A 36 15.87 10.82 -24.35
CA LEU A 36 16.07 9.57 -23.58
C LEU A 36 17.47 9.42 -23.00
N GLU A 37 18.17 10.53 -22.77
CA GLU A 37 19.43 10.55 -22.04
C GLU A 37 19.19 10.75 -20.55
N PRO A 38 19.66 9.83 -19.68
CA PRO A 38 19.49 9.95 -18.24
C PRO A 38 20.43 11.02 -17.68
N LYS A 39 19.86 11.95 -16.92
CA LYS A 39 20.64 12.89 -16.10
C LYS A 39 21.24 12.16 -14.90
N LEU A 40 22.43 12.58 -14.47
CA LEU A 40 23.16 11.95 -13.34
C LEU A 40 22.33 11.92 -12.04
N ASN A 41 21.59 12.99 -11.76
CA ASN A 41 20.63 13.09 -10.67
C ASN A 41 19.38 13.81 -11.18
N ALA A 42 18.23 13.11 -11.25
CA ALA A 42 16.95 13.71 -11.60
C ALA A 42 15.79 12.82 -11.14
N GLN A 43 14.68 13.44 -10.71
CA GLN A 43 13.45 12.76 -10.29
C GLN A 43 13.67 11.66 -9.21
N GLY A 44 14.64 11.87 -8.32
CA GLY A 44 15.00 10.92 -7.27
C GLY A 44 15.89 9.75 -7.73
N MET A 45 16.18 9.63 -9.02
CA MET A 45 17.09 8.62 -9.56
C MET A 45 18.51 9.17 -9.69
N VAL A 46 19.48 8.39 -9.21
CA VAL A 46 20.92 8.70 -9.29
C VAL A 46 21.65 7.59 -10.01
N GLY A 47 22.58 7.94 -10.90
CA GLY A 47 23.44 6.97 -11.56
C GLY A 47 22.67 6.02 -12.48
N GLN A 48 23.12 4.76 -12.57
CA GLN A 48 22.53 3.68 -13.40
C GLN A 48 22.19 4.10 -14.85
N ILE A 49 23.10 4.86 -15.47
CA ILE A 49 22.90 5.51 -16.78
C ILE A 49 22.44 4.50 -17.84
N LYS A 50 23.14 3.37 -17.97
CA LYS A 50 22.81 2.36 -19.00
C LYS A 50 21.43 1.74 -18.77
N ALA A 51 21.12 1.37 -17.53
CA ALA A 51 19.86 0.72 -17.18
C ALA A 51 18.67 1.67 -17.31
N ARG A 52 18.81 2.94 -16.88
CA ARG A 52 17.77 3.97 -17.02
C ARG A 52 17.52 4.33 -18.48
N LYS A 53 18.56 4.42 -19.31
CA LYS A 53 18.41 4.62 -20.76
C LYS A 53 17.65 3.47 -21.41
N ALA A 54 18.01 2.22 -21.09
CA ALA A 54 17.29 1.04 -21.58
C ALA A 54 15.82 1.02 -21.13
N ALA A 55 15.56 1.30 -19.85
CA ALA A 55 14.21 1.43 -19.30
C ALA A 55 13.40 2.54 -20.00
N GLY A 56 14.03 3.66 -20.33
CA GLY A 56 13.42 4.77 -21.08
C GLY A 56 13.02 4.42 -22.50
N VAL A 57 13.87 3.67 -23.20
CA VAL A 57 13.54 3.17 -24.55
C VAL A 57 12.33 2.25 -24.48
N ILE A 58 12.30 1.33 -23.50
CA ILE A 58 11.16 0.43 -23.31
C ILE A 58 9.90 1.21 -22.96
N LEU A 59 9.98 2.17 -22.05
CA LEU A 59 8.89 3.05 -21.67
C LEU A 59 8.27 3.74 -22.90
N LYS A 60 9.10 4.25 -23.82
CA LYS A 60 8.61 4.87 -25.06
C LYS A 60 7.97 3.87 -26.01
N MET A 61 8.52 2.66 -26.12
CA MET A 61 7.90 1.62 -26.96
C MET A 61 6.52 1.21 -26.43
N VAL A 62 6.35 1.18 -25.11
CA VAL A 62 5.06 0.96 -24.44
C VAL A 62 4.09 2.10 -24.71
N GLN A 63 4.51 3.35 -24.51
CA GLN A 63 3.67 4.53 -24.78
C GLN A 63 3.21 4.61 -26.24
N GLN A 64 4.01 4.10 -27.18
CA GLN A 64 3.67 4.04 -28.60
C GLN A 64 2.78 2.83 -28.97
N GLY A 65 2.44 1.96 -28.02
CA GLY A 65 1.62 0.76 -28.26
C GLY A 65 2.27 -0.25 -29.20
N ARG A 66 3.59 -0.15 -29.45
CA ARG A 66 4.31 -1.04 -30.40
C ARG A 66 4.67 -2.39 -29.78
N ILE A 67 4.57 -2.50 -28.46
CA ILE A 67 4.97 -3.68 -27.70
C ILE A 67 3.87 -4.02 -26.70
N ALA A 68 3.33 -5.22 -26.81
CA ALA A 68 2.50 -5.90 -25.80
C ALA A 68 3.15 -7.27 -25.49
N GLY A 69 2.95 -7.78 -24.28
CA GLY A 69 3.36 -9.16 -23.95
C GLY A 69 4.87 -9.44 -23.88
N ARG A 70 5.73 -8.43 -23.70
CA ARG A 70 7.16 -8.65 -23.51
C ARG A 70 7.54 -8.75 -22.04
N ALA A 71 8.38 -9.73 -21.74
CA ALA A 71 9.08 -9.87 -20.48
C ALA A 71 10.38 -9.05 -20.50
N ILE A 72 10.67 -8.38 -19.39
CA ILE A 72 11.92 -7.66 -19.15
C ILE A 72 12.54 -8.26 -17.89
N LEU A 73 13.81 -8.64 -17.96
CA LEU A 73 14.53 -9.17 -16.81
C LEU A 73 15.58 -8.16 -16.35
N MET A 74 15.40 -7.61 -15.16
CA MET A 74 16.40 -6.79 -14.49
C MET A 74 17.33 -7.69 -13.68
N ALA A 75 18.59 -7.76 -14.11
CA ALA A 75 19.63 -8.57 -13.46
C ALA A 75 20.70 -7.68 -12.83
N GLY A 76 21.15 -8.04 -11.63
CA GLY A 76 22.31 -7.40 -11.02
C GLY A 76 22.37 -7.58 -9.51
N PRO A 77 23.43 -7.07 -8.86
CA PRO A 77 23.67 -7.28 -7.44
C PRO A 77 22.51 -6.80 -6.55
N PRO A 78 22.39 -7.29 -5.31
CA PRO A 78 21.50 -6.70 -4.31
C PRO A 78 21.76 -5.19 -4.16
N SER A 79 20.72 -4.42 -3.91
CA SER A 79 20.80 -2.96 -3.74
C SER A 79 21.31 -2.16 -4.95
N SER A 80 21.25 -2.72 -6.17
CA SER A 80 21.61 -2.01 -7.42
C SER A 80 20.48 -1.15 -8.03
N GLY A 81 19.34 -1.01 -7.34
CA GLY A 81 18.22 -0.19 -7.81
C GLY A 81 17.29 -0.83 -8.84
N LYS A 82 17.21 -2.16 -8.93
CA LYS A 82 16.25 -2.86 -9.84
C LYS A 82 14.80 -2.43 -9.59
N THR A 83 14.32 -2.59 -8.35
CA THR A 83 12.97 -2.16 -7.93
C THR A 83 12.77 -0.65 -8.10
N ALA A 84 13.82 0.14 -7.86
CA ALA A 84 13.81 1.59 -8.06
C ALA A 84 13.58 1.98 -9.52
N ILE A 85 14.27 1.32 -10.47
CA ILE A 85 14.09 1.56 -11.91
C ILE A 85 12.68 1.15 -12.35
N ALA A 86 12.18 -0.02 -11.91
CA ALA A 86 10.82 -0.46 -12.22
C ALA A 86 9.76 0.54 -11.72
N MET A 87 9.94 1.07 -10.50
CA MET A 87 9.05 2.08 -9.97
C MET A 87 9.18 3.42 -10.69
N GLY A 88 10.40 3.80 -11.08
CA GLY A 88 10.63 4.96 -11.94
C GLY A 88 9.94 4.83 -13.30
N MET A 89 9.91 3.64 -13.90
CA MET A 89 9.14 3.35 -15.12
C MET A 89 7.64 3.57 -14.87
N ALA A 90 7.09 3.01 -13.79
CA ALA A 90 5.67 3.16 -13.44
C ALA A 90 5.28 4.62 -13.25
N GLN A 91 6.04 5.38 -12.46
CA GLN A 91 5.79 6.82 -12.26
C GLN A 91 5.88 7.63 -13.56
N SER A 92 6.74 7.22 -14.49
CA SER A 92 6.87 7.87 -15.80
C SER A 92 5.77 7.49 -16.80
N LEU A 93 5.02 6.40 -16.57
CA LEU A 93 3.85 6.02 -17.37
C LEU A 93 2.62 6.88 -17.01
N GLY A 94 2.56 7.39 -15.78
CA GLY A 94 1.50 8.25 -15.27
C GLY A 94 0.76 7.62 -14.08
N SER A 95 0.05 8.46 -13.32
CA SER A 95 -0.73 8.05 -12.14
C SER A 95 -1.86 7.07 -12.46
N ASP A 96 -2.33 7.07 -13.71
CA ASP A 96 -3.49 6.30 -14.15
C ASP A 96 -3.11 4.91 -14.65
N VAL A 97 -1.81 4.62 -14.78
CA VAL A 97 -1.34 3.32 -15.28
C VAL A 97 -1.18 2.38 -14.09
N PRO A 98 -1.85 1.21 -14.08
CA PRO A 98 -1.77 0.30 -12.95
C PRO A 98 -0.36 -0.29 -12.84
N PHE A 99 0.20 -0.22 -11.63
CA PHE A 99 1.47 -0.82 -11.28
C PHE A 99 1.27 -1.82 -10.15
N THR A 100 1.45 -3.10 -10.47
CA THR A 100 1.33 -4.18 -9.47
C THR A 100 2.72 -4.67 -9.12
N THR A 101 3.09 -4.57 -7.85
CA THR A 101 4.28 -5.22 -7.31
C THR A 101 3.90 -6.55 -6.69
N LEU A 102 4.63 -7.60 -7.05
CA LEU A 102 4.44 -8.95 -6.53
C LEU A 102 5.81 -9.51 -6.13
N SER A 103 5.95 -10.01 -4.91
CA SER A 103 7.10 -10.85 -4.59
C SER A 103 6.84 -12.26 -5.10
N ALA A 104 7.83 -12.91 -5.73
CA ALA A 104 7.69 -14.29 -6.20
C ALA A 104 7.26 -15.27 -5.08
N THR A 105 7.56 -14.97 -3.82
CA THR A 105 7.14 -15.78 -2.68
C THR A 105 5.66 -15.64 -2.32
N GLU A 106 5.02 -14.52 -2.65
CA GLU A 106 3.60 -14.26 -2.34
C GLU A 106 2.64 -15.15 -3.12
N ILE A 107 3.09 -15.72 -4.24
CA ILE A 107 2.30 -16.64 -5.07
C ILE A 107 2.05 -17.98 -4.37
N PHE A 108 2.90 -18.35 -3.42
CA PHE A 108 2.75 -19.60 -2.68
C PHE A 108 1.81 -19.38 -1.49
N SER A 109 0.51 -19.54 -1.72
CA SER A 109 -0.54 -19.50 -0.70
C SER A 109 -1.23 -20.86 -0.54
N LEU A 110 -1.83 -21.09 0.64
CA LEU A 110 -2.73 -22.21 0.89
C LEU A 110 -4.18 -21.90 0.50
N GLU A 111 -4.54 -20.61 0.42
CA GLU A 111 -5.91 -20.16 0.16
C GLU A 111 -6.30 -20.24 -1.32
N MET A 112 -5.32 -20.12 -2.22
CA MET A 112 -5.52 -20.12 -3.66
C MET A 112 -4.35 -20.79 -4.39
N SER A 113 -4.63 -21.34 -5.56
CA SER A 113 -3.61 -21.93 -6.41
C SER A 113 -2.60 -20.89 -6.95
N LYS A 114 -1.36 -21.33 -7.21
CA LYS A 114 -0.28 -20.49 -7.76
C LYS A 114 -0.68 -19.82 -9.08
N THR A 115 -1.36 -20.58 -9.94
CA THR A 115 -1.91 -20.10 -11.22
C THR A 115 -2.97 -19.03 -11.02
N GLU A 116 -3.82 -19.17 -10.01
CA GLU A 116 -4.82 -18.17 -9.70
C GLU A 116 -4.19 -16.88 -9.16
N ALA A 117 -3.23 -16.99 -8.24
CA ALA A 117 -2.49 -15.83 -7.72
C ALA A 117 -1.79 -15.05 -8.85
N LEU A 118 -1.13 -15.75 -9.78
CA LEU A 118 -0.53 -15.12 -10.97
C LEU A 118 -1.60 -14.51 -11.88
N THR A 119 -2.72 -15.19 -12.11
CA THR A 119 -3.79 -14.64 -12.96
C THR A 119 -4.36 -13.35 -12.37
N GLN A 120 -4.57 -13.30 -11.05
CA GLN A 120 -5.01 -12.09 -10.36
C GLN A 120 -3.97 -10.97 -10.50
N ALA A 121 -2.67 -11.26 -10.36
CA ALA A 121 -1.62 -10.26 -10.54
C ALA A 121 -1.57 -9.69 -11.98
N PHE A 122 -1.77 -10.52 -13.00
CA PHE A 122 -1.92 -10.06 -14.39
C PHE A 122 -3.13 -9.16 -14.56
N ARG A 123 -4.29 -9.56 -14.03
CA ARG A 123 -5.54 -8.79 -14.17
C ARG A 123 -5.56 -7.49 -13.36
N ARG A 124 -4.86 -7.43 -12.21
CA ARG A 124 -4.62 -6.19 -11.47
C ARG A 124 -3.77 -5.19 -12.26
N SER A 125 -2.88 -5.70 -13.10
CA SER A 125 -1.96 -4.91 -13.93
C SER A 125 -2.57 -4.45 -15.26
N ILE A 126 -3.85 -4.72 -15.51
CA ILE A 126 -4.55 -4.25 -16.71
C ILE A 126 -5.69 -3.35 -16.27
N GLY A 127 -5.62 -2.08 -16.67
CA GLY A 127 -6.61 -1.06 -16.36
C GLY A 127 -7.63 -0.91 -17.47
N VAL A 128 -8.87 -0.62 -17.10
CA VAL A 128 -9.95 -0.22 -17.99
C VAL A 128 -10.35 1.20 -17.59
N ARG A 129 -10.08 2.14 -18.47
CA ARG A 129 -10.46 3.55 -18.32
C ARG A 129 -11.83 3.75 -18.92
N ILE A 130 -12.83 3.96 -18.08
CA ILE A 130 -14.21 4.21 -18.47
C ILE A 130 -14.46 5.71 -18.43
N ARG A 131 -14.98 6.25 -19.53
CA ARG A 131 -15.37 7.67 -19.62
C ARG A 131 -16.87 7.74 -19.47
N GLU A 132 -17.33 8.33 -18.38
CA GLU A 132 -18.76 8.52 -18.13
C GLU A 132 -19.10 10.01 -18.15
N GLU A 133 -20.14 10.36 -18.88
CA GLU A 133 -20.71 11.71 -18.84
C GLU A 133 -21.80 11.75 -17.76
N SER A 134 -21.57 12.52 -16.71
CA SER A 134 -22.57 12.75 -15.67
C SER A 134 -23.06 14.19 -15.70
N GLU A 135 -24.38 14.37 -15.62
CA GLU A 135 -25.00 15.68 -15.44
C GLU A 135 -24.97 16.03 -13.95
N VAL A 136 -24.20 17.04 -13.60
CA VAL A 136 -24.05 17.50 -12.22
C VAL A 136 -24.68 18.89 -12.06
N ILE A 137 -25.37 19.08 -10.94
CA ILE A 137 -25.94 20.34 -10.53
C ILE A 137 -25.11 20.88 -9.37
N GLN A 138 -24.45 22.02 -9.55
CA GLN A 138 -23.58 22.62 -8.55
C GLN A 138 -24.03 24.04 -8.23
N GLY A 139 -24.18 24.36 -6.95
CA GLY A 139 -24.60 25.69 -6.52
C GLY A 139 -24.65 25.87 -5.01
N GLU A 140 -24.79 27.13 -4.58
CA GLU A 140 -25.08 27.49 -3.20
C GLU A 140 -26.58 27.31 -2.94
N VAL A 141 -26.93 26.66 -1.83
CA VAL A 141 -28.31 26.52 -1.38
C VAL A 141 -28.78 27.82 -0.75
N VAL A 142 -29.79 28.46 -1.34
CA VAL A 142 -30.40 29.67 -0.78
C VAL A 142 -31.40 29.31 0.31
N GLU A 143 -32.30 28.37 0.00
CA GLU A 143 -33.41 27.96 0.85
C GLU A 143 -33.83 26.51 0.55
N ILE A 144 -34.29 25.80 1.58
CA ILE A 144 -34.87 24.45 1.47
C ILE A 144 -36.25 24.47 2.14
N GLN A 145 -37.30 24.21 1.37
CA GLN A 145 -38.67 24.06 1.87
C GLN A 145 -39.08 22.59 1.77
N ILE A 146 -39.56 22.00 2.86
CA ILE A 146 -40.00 20.61 2.89
C ILE A 146 -41.43 20.58 3.41
N ASP A 147 -42.37 20.25 2.53
CA ASP A 147 -43.78 20.07 2.87
C ASP A 147 -44.00 18.62 3.31
N ARG A 148 -44.39 18.44 4.57
CA ARG A 148 -44.84 17.14 5.09
C ARG A 148 -46.36 17.11 5.12
N SER A 149 -46.95 16.13 4.43
CA SER A 149 -48.37 15.83 4.62
C SER A 149 -48.62 15.35 6.06
N LEU A 150 -49.79 15.70 6.60
CA LEU A 150 -50.21 15.40 7.98
C LEU A 150 -50.20 13.88 8.31
N THR A 151 -50.24 13.02 7.29
CA THR A 151 -50.19 11.55 7.41
C THR A 151 -48.80 10.95 7.20
N GLY A 152 -47.78 11.77 6.91
CA GLY A 152 -46.37 11.36 6.83
C GLY A 152 -45.95 10.51 5.61
N ALA A 153 -46.90 10.12 4.74
CA ALA A 153 -46.64 9.15 3.66
C ALA A 153 -45.90 9.74 2.44
N THR A 154 -46.07 11.03 2.15
CA THR A 154 -45.41 11.71 1.03
C THR A 154 -44.76 13.01 1.51
N LYS A 155 -43.47 13.16 1.20
CA LYS A 155 -42.70 14.39 1.42
C LYS A 155 -42.39 14.98 0.05
N THR A 156 -42.82 16.21 -0.17
CA THR A 156 -42.46 17.02 -1.33
C THR A 156 -41.67 18.22 -0.82
N GLY A 157 -40.74 18.73 -1.62
CA GLY A 157 -39.93 19.87 -1.20
C GLY A 157 -39.57 20.77 -2.38
N LYS A 158 -39.10 21.97 -2.06
CA LYS A 158 -38.53 22.91 -3.02
C LYS A 158 -37.13 23.28 -2.54
N LEU A 159 -36.18 23.30 -3.46
CA LEU A 159 -34.79 23.64 -3.22
C LEU A 159 -34.44 24.82 -4.13
N THR A 160 -34.10 25.95 -3.52
CA THR A 160 -33.61 27.11 -4.26
C THR A 160 -32.09 27.10 -4.23
N MET A 161 -31.47 27.04 -5.40
CA MET A 161 -30.01 27.07 -5.56
C MET A 161 -29.60 28.26 -6.42
N LYS A 162 -28.40 28.80 -6.16
CA LYS A 162 -27.81 29.87 -6.95
C LYS A 162 -26.33 29.62 -7.27
N THR A 163 -25.90 30.12 -8.42
CA THR A 163 -24.49 30.42 -8.75
C THR A 163 -24.28 31.94 -8.71
N SER A 164 -23.10 32.43 -9.12
CA SER A 164 -22.90 33.87 -9.36
C SER A 164 -23.83 34.43 -10.43
N ASP A 165 -24.24 33.60 -11.39
CA ASP A 165 -24.84 34.05 -12.65
C ASP A 165 -26.33 33.74 -12.74
N MET A 166 -26.81 32.72 -12.03
CA MET A 166 -28.20 32.28 -12.09
C MET A 166 -28.72 31.75 -10.76
N GLU A 167 -30.05 31.85 -10.58
CA GLU A 167 -30.79 31.28 -9.45
C GLU A 167 -31.95 30.46 -9.99
N THR A 168 -32.10 29.23 -9.50
CA THR A 168 -33.14 28.29 -9.95
C THR A 168 -33.78 27.57 -8.78
N ILE A 169 -35.07 27.23 -8.95
CA ILE A 169 -35.86 26.50 -7.96
C ILE A 169 -36.13 25.10 -8.51
N TYR A 170 -35.72 24.08 -7.75
CA TYR A 170 -35.94 22.67 -8.06
C TYR A 170 -37.01 22.08 -7.15
N GLU A 171 -37.94 21.32 -7.72
CA GLU A 171 -38.86 20.50 -6.95
C GLU A 171 -38.18 19.18 -6.57
N LEU A 172 -38.24 18.84 -5.28
CA LEU A 172 -37.61 17.68 -4.69
C LEU A 172 -38.63 16.56 -4.45
N GLY A 173 -38.29 15.36 -4.93
CA GLY A 173 -38.95 14.12 -4.53
C GLY A 173 -38.44 13.58 -3.19
N ASN A 174 -39.15 12.57 -2.65
CA ASN A 174 -38.87 12.00 -1.32
C ASN A 174 -37.42 11.51 -1.17
N LYS A 175 -36.84 10.83 -2.18
CA LYS A 175 -35.45 10.34 -2.15
C LYS A 175 -34.42 11.46 -1.99
N MET A 176 -34.63 12.58 -2.68
CA MET A 176 -33.73 13.74 -2.60
C MET A 176 -33.83 14.43 -1.24
N ILE A 177 -35.03 14.52 -0.68
CA ILE A 177 -35.26 15.06 0.67
C ILE A 177 -34.55 14.20 1.73
N GLU A 178 -34.60 12.88 1.60
CA GLU A 178 -33.86 11.97 2.48
C GLU A 178 -32.33 12.14 2.31
N GLY A 179 -31.85 12.30 1.08
CA GLY A 179 -30.44 12.60 0.80
C GLY A 179 -29.95 13.90 1.44
N LEU A 180 -30.73 14.99 1.32
CA LEU A 180 -30.41 16.29 1.93
C LEU A 180 -30.38 16.20 3.46
N ASN A 181 -31.32 15.46 4.05
CA ASN A 181 -31.35 15.22 5.50
C ASN A 181 -30.18 14.35 5.97
N LYS A 182 -29.79 13.33 5.20
CA LYS A 182 -28.66 12.44 5.50
C LYS A 182 -27.33 13.21 5.53
N GLU A 183 -27.12 14.10 4.56
CA GLU A 183 -25.93 14.96 4.46
C GLU A 183 -26.02 16.24 5.32
N LYS A 184 -27.15 16.44 6.04
CA LYS A 184 -27.43 17.61 6.88
C LYS A 184 -27.14 18.93 6.14
N VAL A 185 -27.72 19.06 4.95
CA VAL A 185 -27.60 20.26 4.12
C VAL A 185 -28.43 21.39 4.71
N ILE A 186 -27.84 22.57 4.82
CA ILE A 186 -28.43 23.78 5.37
C ILE A 186 -28.31 24.90 4.32
N ALA A 187 -29.19 25.90 4.41
CA ALA A 187 -29.06 27.13 3.66
C ALA A 187 -27.65 27.76 3.85
N GLY A 188 -27.02 28.15 2.75
CA GLY A 188 -25.64 28.63 2.69
C GLY A 188 -24.58 27.55 2.46
N ASP A 189 -24.95 26.28 2.37
CA ASP A 189 -24.02 25.23 1.94
C ASP A 189 -23.87 25.22 0.40
N VAL A 190 -22.67 24.95 -0.09
CA VAL A 190 -22.41 24.66 -1.50
C VAL A 190 -22.45 23.15 -1.69
N ILE A 191 -23.36 22.68 -2.55
CA ILE A 191 -23.58 21.26 -2.80
C ILE A 191 -23.38 20.92 -4.27
N LEU A 192 -23.01 19.67 -4.52
CA LEU A 192 -22.97 19.05 -5.83
C LEU A 192 -23.96 17.87 -5.83
N ILE A 193 -24.92 17.90 -6.74
CA ILE A 193 -25.92 16.86 -6.94
C ILE A 193 -25.63 16.19 -8.28
N ASP A 194 -25.38 14.89 -8.27
CA ASP A 194 -25.38 14.10 -9.50
C ASP A 194 -26.82 13.72 -9.84
N LYS A 195 -27.28 14.15 -11.02
CA LYS A 195 -28.67 13.97 -11.46
C LYS A 195 -28.99 12.52 -11.81
N SER A 196 -28.00 11.74 -12.23
CA SER A 196 -28.20 10.33 -12.62
C SER A 196 -28.27 9.42 -11.39
N THR A 197 -27.39 9.65 -10.41
CA THR A 197 -27.32 8.83 -9.20
C THR A 197 -28.18 9.35 -8.04
N GLY A 198 -28.55 10.64 -8.06
CA GLY A 198 -29.22 11.32 -6.95
C GLY A 198 -28.33 11.52 -5.73
N LYS A 199 -27.00 11.31 -5.86
CA LYS A 199 -26.03 11.48 -4.78
C LYS A 199 -25.79 12.97 -4.56
N ILE A 200 -25.85 13.38 -3.29
CA ILE A 200 -25.62 14.76 -2.86
C ILE A 200 -24.28 14.80 -2.12
N THR A 201 -23.40 15.70 -2.53
CA THR A 201 -22.08 15.90 -1.91
C THR A 201 -21.97 17.33 -1.41
N LYS A 202 -21.74 17.51 -0.12
CA LYS A 202 -21.52 18.83 0.49
C LYS A 202 -20.06 19.24 0.31
N LEU A 203 -19.83 20.24 -0.54
CA LEU A 203 -18.48 20.75 -0.83
C LEU A 203 -17.97 21.65 0.29
N GLY A 204 -18.86 22.43 0.91
CA GLY A 204 -18.53 23.29 2.03
C GLY A 204 -19.61 24.34 2.29
N LYS A 205 -19.26 25.36 3.06
CA LYS A 205 -20.11 26.53 3.33
C LYS A 205 -19.69 27.71 2.48
N SER A 206 -20.66 28.48 1.98
CA SER A 206 -20.41 29.72 1.26
C SER A 206 -19.76 30.75 2.19
N PHE A 207 -18.77 31.47 1.67
CA PHE A 207 -18.12 32.57 2.40
C PHE A 207 -19.09 33.69 2.81
N THR A 208 -20.14 33.92 2.02
CA THR A 208 -21.09 35.02 2.26
C THR A 208 -21.96 34.80 3.50
N ARG A 209 -22.23 33.54 3.86
CA ARG A 209 -23.04 33.15 5.04
C ARG A 209 -22.20 32.54 6.17
N ALA A 210 -20.88 32.73 6.14
CA ALA A 210 -19.97 32.21 7.15
C ALA A 210 -20.17 32.85 8.54
N ARG A 211 -20.74 34.06 8.61
CA ARG A 211 -20.94 34.83 9.85
C ARG A 211 -22.25 34.53 10.58
N ASP A 212 -23.22 33.89 9.92
CA ASP A 212 -24.56 33.70 10.47
C ASP A 212 -24.67 32.54 11.47
N TYR A 213 -23.60 31.74 11.63
CA TYR A 213 -23.57 30.59 12.53
C TYR A 213 -22.40 30.72 13.51
N ASP A 214 -22.72 30.99 14.78
CA ASP A 214 -21.78 31.22 15.89
C ASP A 214 -21.17 29.91 16.45
N ALA A 215 -21.79 28.76 16.15
CA ALA A 215 -21.35 27.42 16.59
C ALA A 215 -20.81 26.58 15.43
N MET A 216 -19.74 27.05 14.76
CA MET A 216 -19.06 26.28 13.72
C MET A 216 -18.10 25.26 14.36
N GLY A 217 -18.21 23.99 13.97
CA GLY A 217 -17.19 22.99 14.30
C GLY A 217 -15.88 23.26 13.55
N ALA A 218 -14.75 22.84 14.10
CA ALA A 218 -13.40 23.08 13.55
C ALA A 218 -13.19 22.55 12.11
N ASP A 219 -14.10 21.71 11.60
CA ASP A 219 -14.01 21.04 10.28
C ASP A 219 -14.83 21.70 9.16
N THR A 220 -15.48 22.86 9.38
CA THR A 220 -16.27 23.49 8.30
C THR A 220 -15.38 24.12 7.23
N LYS A 221 -15.26 23.47 6.08
CA LYS A 221 -14.58 24.01 4.89
C LYS A 221 -15.42 25.11 4.25
N PHE A 222 -14.82 26.27 4.01
CA PHE A 222 -15.43 27.38 3.29
C PHE A 222 -15.07 27.30 1.80
N VAL A 223 -16.08 27.47 0.94
CA VAL A 223 -15.96 27.37 -0.51
C VAL A 223 -16.64 28.61 -1.12
N GLN A 224 -16.09 29.12 -2.22
CA GLN A 224 -16.70 30.24 -2.94
C GLN A 224 -17.97 29.78 -3.66
N CYS A 225 -18.88 30.73 -3.92
CA CYS A 225 -20.05 30.49 -4.75
C CYS A 225 -19.57 30.01 -6.13
N PRO A 226 -20.08 28.88 -6.65
CA PRO A 226 -19.75 28.44 -8.01
C PRO A 226 -20.14 29.49 -9.04
N GLU A 227 -19.35 29.62 -10.09
CA GLU A 227 -19.61 30.50 -11.23
C GLU A 227 -20.18 29.72 -12.43
N GLY A 228 -20.91 30.38 -13.31
CA GLY A 228 -21.48 29.79 -14.52
C GLY A 228 -22.85 29.13 -14.32
N GLU A 229 -23.14 28.17 -15.22
CA GLU A 229 -24.41 27.45 -15.24
C GLU A 229 -24.55 26.48 -14.06
N LEU A 230 -25.75 26.42 -13.49
CA LEU A 230 -26.06 25.58 -12.33
C LEU A 230 -26.03 24.08 -12.69
N GLN A 231 -26.35 23.74 -13.94
CA GLN A 231 -26.29 22.38 -14.47
C GLN A 231 -25.14 22.30 -15.48
N THR A 232 -24.15 21.47 -15.19
CA THR A 232 -23.01 21.25 -16.08
C THR A 232 -22.86 19.76 -16.40
N LYS A 233 -22.39 19.47 -17.61
CA LYS A 233 -21.99 18.11 -17.99
C LYS A 233 -20.53 17.93 -17.61
N LYS A 234 -20.26 17.00 -16.71
CA LYS A 234 -18.90 16.67 -16.28
C LYS A 234 -18.54 15.29 -16.80
N GLN A 235 -17.47 15.21 -17.57
CA GLN A 235 -16.85 13.94 -17.91
C GLN A 235 -16.02 13.47 -16.72
N VAL A 236 -16.40 12.34 -16.14
CA VAL A 236 -15.65 11.68 -15.08
C VAL A 236 -14.98 10.45 -15.68
N VAL A 237 -13.67 10.37 -15.49
CA VAL A 237 -12.86 9.27 -15.98
C VAL A 237 -12.54 8.37 -14.79
N HIS A 238 -13.03 7.13 -14.84
CA HIS A 238 -12.74 6.13 -13.82
C HIS A 238 -11.78 5.09 -14.40
N THR A 239 -10.67 4.86 -13.70
CA THR A 239 -9.76 3.76 -14.04
C THR A 239 -9.98 2.64 -13.03
N VAL A 240 -10.37 1.47 -13.53
CA VAL A 240 -10.62 0.26 -12.72
C VAL A 240 -9.81 -0.89 -13.30
N SER A 241 -9.21 -1.74 -12.47
CA SER A 241 -8.50 -2.92 -12.95
C SER A 241 -9.46 -4.05 -13.36
N LEU A 242 -9.03 -4.90 -14.29
CA LEU A 242 -9.82 -6.09 -14.67
C LEU A 242 -10.10 -7.01 -13.47
N HIS A 243 -9.16 -7.10 -12.53
CA HIS A 243 -9.36 -7.90 -11.33
C HIS A 243 -10.47 -7.35 -10.42
N GLU A 244 -10.57 -6.02 -10.27
CA GLU A 244 -11.66 -5.42 -9.49
C GLU A 244 -13.02 -5.71 -10.11
N ILE A 245 -13.11 -5.63 -11.44
CA ILE A 245 -14.33 -5.99 -12.19
C ILE A 245 -14.67 -7.47 -11.96
N ASP A 246 -13.69 -8.38 -11.99
CA ASP A 246 -13.91 -9.80 -11.70
C ASP A 246 -14.49 -10.03 -10.31
N VAL A 247 -13.86 -9.47 -9.28
CA VAL A 247 -14.25 -9.70 -7.87
C VAL A 247 -15.65 -9.14 -7.61
N ILE A 248 -15.95 -7.95 -8.12
CA ILE A 248 -17.27 -7.31 -7.97
C ILE A 248 -18.36 -8.18 -8.61
N ASN A 249 -18.11 -8.73 -9.80
CA ASN A 249 -19.11 -9.54 -10.51
C ASN A 249 -19.15 -11.01 -10.03
N SER A 250 -18.16 -11.46 -9.25
CA SER A 250 -18.12 -12.84 -8.77
C SER A 250 -19.06 -13.11 -7.59
N ARG A 251 -19.40 -12.09 -6.79
CA ARG A 251 -20.18 -12.25 -5.55
C ARG A 251 -21.11 -11.05 -5.31
N THR A 252 -22.25 -11.28 -4.66
CA THR A 252 -23.25 -10.24 -4.34
C THR A 252 -22.71 -9.10 -3.46
N GLN A 253 -21.67 -9.37 -2.65
CA GLN A 253 -20.92 -8.36 -1.89
C GLN A 253 -19.43 -8.32 -2.30
N GLY A 254 -19.14 -8.49 -3.60
CA GLY A 254 -17.77 -8.54 -4.12
C GLY A 254 -16.93 -7.29 -3.79
N PHE A 255 -17.55 -6.11 -3.69
CA PHE A 255 -16.84 -4.88 -3.32
C PHE A 255 -16.17 -4.96 -1.94
N LEU A 256 -16.81 -5.59 -0.94
CA LEU A 256 -16.24 -5.72 0.40
C LEU A 256 -15.03 -6.68 0.40
N ALA A 257 -15.06 -7.69 -0.47
CA ALA A 257 -13.97 -8.67 -0.61
C ALA A 257 -12.66 -8.06 -1.13
N LEU A 258 -12.75 -6.95 -1.89
CA LEU A 258 -11.56 -6.19 -2.32
C LEU A 258 -10.79 -5.61 -1.13
N PHE A 259 -11.48 -5.30 -0.02
CA PHE A 259 -10.88 -4.74 1.18
C PHE A 259 -10.51 -5.82 2.21
N SER A 260 -11.25 -6.92 2.27
CA SER A 260 -10.94 -8.01 3.20
C SER A 260 -9.82 -8.94 2.70
N GLY A 261 -9.54 -8.95 1.39
CA GLY A 261 -8.57 -9.87 0.78
C GLY A 261 -9.12 -11.27 0.53
N GLU A 262 -10.34 -11.56 0.97
CA GLU A 262 -11.02 -12.87 0.81
C GLU A 262 -11.66 -13.02 -0.58
N THR A 263 -10.90 -12.78 -1.64
CA THR A 263 -11.41 -12.88 -3.02
C THR A 263 -11.66 -14.34 -3.41
N GLY A 264 -10.87 -15.27 -2.87
CA GLY A 264 -10.88 -16.69 -3.26
C GLY A 264 -10.52 -16.89 -4.74
N GLU A 265 -10.79 -18.08 -5.26
CA GLU A 265 -10.59 -18.39 -6.68
C GLU A 265 -11.79 -17.95 -7.53
N ILE A 266 -11.51 -17.30 -8.66
CA ILE A 266 -12.54 -16.79 -9.57
C ILE A 266 -12.66 -17.74 -10.77
N LYS A 267 -13.89 -18.15 -11.10
CA LYS A 267 -14.18 -19.03 -12.23
C LYS A 267 -13.74 -18.40 -13.55
N SER A 268 -13.15 -19.22 -14.44
CA SER A 268 -12.72 -18.78 -15.77
C SER A 268 -13.88 -18.30 -16.63
N GLU A 269 -15.05 -18.95 -16.57
CA GLU A 269 -16.25 -18.56 -17.32
C GLU A 269 -16.66 -17.10 -17.08
N LEU A 270 -16.54 -16.63 -15.83
CA LEU A 270 -16.83 -15.24 -15.49
C LEU A 270 -15.81 -14.30 -16.11
N ARG A 271 -14.52 -14.66 -16.09
CA ARG A 271 -13.45 -13.87 -16.71
C ARG A 271 -13.65 -13.75 -18.21
N ASP A 272 -14.06 -14.82 -18.87
CA ASP A 272 -14.33 -14.83 -20.30
C ASP A 272 -15.52 -13.91 -20.64
N GLN A 273 -16.60 -13.97 -19.86
CA GLN A 273 -17.73 -13.04 -20.00
C GLN A 273 -17.32 -11.58 -19.79
N ILE A 274 -16.47 -11.30 -18.82
CA ILE A 274 -15.95 -9.94 -18.56
C ILE A 274 -15.04 -9.49 -19.70
N ASN A 275 -14.16 -10.36 -20.20
CA ASN A 275 -13.28 -10.05 -21.32
C ASN A 275 -14.10 -9.71 -22.59
N SER A 276 -15.16 -10.45 -22.88
CA SER A 276 -16.08 -10.13 -23.97
C SER A 276 -16.74 -8.76 -23.79
N LYS A 277 -17.29 -8.47 -22.60
CA LYS A 277 -17.92 -7.16 -22.33
C LYS A 277 -16.94 -5.98 -22.42
N VAL A 278 -15.70 -6.17 -21.94
CA VAL A 278 -14.66 -5.13 -22.03
C VAL A 278 -14.23 -4.92 -23.48
N ALA A 279 -14.20 -5.99 -24.29
CA ALA A 279 -13.98 -5.87 -25.73
C ALA A 279 -15.12 -5.08 -26.40
N ASP A 280 -16.38 -5.38 -26.08
CA ASP A 280 -17.54 -4.63 -26.58
C ASP A 280 -17.45 -3.14 -26.20
N TRP A 281 -17.13 -2.82 -24.94
CA TRP A 281 -16.98 -1.43 -24.49
C TRP A 281 -15.82 -0.69 -25.18
N ARG A 282 -14.76 -1.42 -25.55
CA ARG A 282 -13.66 -0.87 -26.34
C ARG A 282 -14.08 -0.59 -27.77
N GLU A 283 -14.84 -1.50 -28.40
CA GLU A 283 -15.36 -1.31 -29.76
C GLU A 283 -16.39 -0.16 -29.83
N GLU A 284 -17.22 -0.02 -28.80
CA GLU A 284 -18.17 1.09 -28.66
C GLU A 284 -17.51 2.43 -28.30
N GLY A 285 -16.21 2.44 -27.96
CA GLY A 285 -15.48 3.64 -27.54
C GLY A 285 -15.87 4.17 -26.15
N LYS A 286 -16.61 3.39 -25.35
CA LYS A 286 -16.99 3.73 -23.96
C LYS A 286 -15.85 3.50 -22.98
N ALA A 287 -14.95 2.57 -23.29
CA ALA A 287 -13.80 2.24 -22.46
C ALA A 287 -12.51 2.15 -23.27
N GLU A 288 -11.40 2.48 -22.62
CA GLU A 288 -10.03 2.37 -23.16
C GLU A 288 -9.24 1.41 -22.26
N ILE A 289 -8.61 0.39 -22.86
CA ILE A 289 -7.77 -0.54 -22.11
C ILE A 289 -6.38 0.08 -21.96
N VAL A 290 -5.92 0.21 -20.72
CA VAL A 290 -4.61 0.74 -20.36
C VAL A 290 -3.74 -0.42 -19.88
N PRO A 291 -2.77 -0.89 -20.68
CA PRO A 291 -1.84 -1.92 -20.23
C PRO A 291 -0.92 -1.33 -19.16
N GLY A 292 -0.93 -1.94 -17.99
CA GLY A 292 -0.07 -1.56 -16.89
C GLY A 292 1.24 -2.33 -16.86
N VAL A 293 1.85 -2.33 -15.67
CA VAL A 293 3.14 -2.98 -15.41
C VAL A 293 3.00 -3.93 -14.24
N LEU A 294 3.38 -5.19 -14.46
CA LEU A 294 3.53 -6.21 -13.43
C LEU A 294 5.00 -6.35 -13.07
N PHE A 295 5.39 -5.96 -11.86
CA PHE A 295 6.72 -6.15 -11.33
C PHE A 295 6.79 -7.39 -10.44
N ILE A 296 7.62 -8.37 -10.80
CA ILE A 296 7.87 -9.58 -10.03
C ILE A 296 9.28 -9.51 -9.44
N ASP A 297 9.38 -9.31 -8.13
CA ASP A 297 10.67 -9.36 -7.43
C ASP A 297 11.08 -10.81 -7.11
N GLU A 298 12.38 -11.04 -6.99
CA GLU A 298 12.97 -12.33 -6.64
C GLU A 298 12.48 -13.50 -7.51
N VAL A 299 12.37 -13.28 -8.83
CA VAL A 299 11.78 -14.25 -9.79
C VAL A 299 12.38 -15.66 -9.72
N HIS A 300 13.64 -15.80 -9.29
CA HIS A 300 14.32 -17.08 -9.07
C HIS A 300 13.65 -17.96 -8.00
N MET A 301 12.73 -17.41 -7.20
CA MET A 301 11.92 -18.12 -6.22
C MET A 301 10.66 -18.77 -6.82
N LEU A 302 10.33 -18.49 -8.09
CA LEU A 302 9.26 -19.17 -8.81
C LEU A 302 9.65 -20.60 -9.18
N ASP A 303 8.63 -21.44 -9.35
CA ASP A 303 8.78 -22.79 -9.87
C ASP A 303 8.50 -22.88 -11.38
N ILE A 304 8.81 -24.03 -11.96
CA ILE A 304 8.64 -24.28 -13.40
C ILE A 304 7.18 -24.17 -13.87
N GLU A 305 6.20 -24.44 -13.00
CA GLU A 305 4.78 -24.32 -13.32
C GLU A 305 4.38 -22.85 -13.48
N CYS A 306 4.85 -21.99 -12.57
CA CYS A 306 4.68 -20.54 -12.68
C CYS A 306 5.29 -20.00 -13.98
N PHE A 307 6.50 -20.42 -14.32
CA PHE A 307 7.15 -19.99 -15.58
C PHE A 307 6.40 -20.47 -16.83
N SER A 308 5.88 -21.70 -16.81
CA SER A 308 5.07 -22.23 -17.91
C SER A 308 3.78 -21.42 -18.08
N PHE A 309 3.14 -21.03 -16.98
CA PHE A 309 1.98 -20.14 -17.00
C PHE A 309 2.35 -18.74 -17.54
N LEU A 310 3.45 -18.15 -17.07
CA LEU A 310 3.92 -16.83 -17.52
C LEU A 310 4.18 -16.80 -19.03
N ASN A 311 4.82 -17.84 -19.58
CA ASN A 311 5.07 -17.94 -21.02
C ASN A 311 3.78 -17.89 -21.84
N ARG A 312 2.73 -18.59 -21.41
CA ARG A 312 1.43 -18.56 -22.09
C ARG A 312 0.72 -17.22 -21.90
N ALA A 313 0.76 -16.65 -20.68
CA ALA A 313 0.09 -15.40 -20.37
C ALA A 313 0.69 -14.21 -21.14
N LEU A 314 2.00 -14.21 -21.37
CA LEU A 314 2.70 -13.19 -22.15
C LEU A 314 2.35 -13.20 -23.65
N GLU A 315 1.82 -14.29 -24.18
CA GLU A 315 1.38 -14.37 -25.59
C GLU A 315 0.02 -13.71 -25.83
N THR A 316 -0.69 -13.29 -24.78
CA THR A 316 -2.01 -12.66 -24.92
C THR A 316 -1.89 -11.18 -25.31
N ASP A 317 -2.73 -10.70 -26.23
CA ASP A 317 -2.70 -9.32 -26.74
C ASP A 317 -2.85 -8.25 -25.65
N LEU A 318 -3.62 -8.56 -24.59
CA LEU A 318 -3.86 -7.66 -23.46
C LEU A 318 -2.84 -7.83 -22.33
N ALA A 319 -1.76 -8.59 -22.54
CA ALA A 319 -0.77 -8.84 -21.50
C ALA A 319 -0.06 -7.54 -21.07
N PRO A 320 0.03 -7.25 -19.76
CA PRO A 320 0.78 -6.11 -19.26
C PRO A 320 2.28 -6.31 -19.50
N ILE A 321 3.06 -5.25 -19.32
CA ILE A 321 4.51 -5.40 -19.33
C ILE A 321 4.94 -6.10 -18.06
N VAL A 322 5.65 -7.22 -18.20
CA VAL A 322 6.14 -7.98 -17.05
C VAL A 322 7.62 -7.66 -16.85
N ILE A 323 7.93 -6.99 -15.74
CA ILE A 323 9.29 -6.70 -15.30
C ILE A 323 9.64 -7.68 -14.18
N MET A 324 10.60 -8.56 -14.42
CA MET A 324 11.12 -9.50 -13.44
C MET A 324 12.45 -9.02 -12.90
N ALA A 325 12.70 -9.18 -11.61
CA ALA A 325 14.00 -8.89 -11.00
C ALA A 325 14.65 -10.16 -10.46
N SER A 326 15.94 -10.32 -10.74
CA SER A 326 16.76 -11.37 -10.13
C SER A 326 18.07 -10.80 -9.59
N ASN A 327 18.42 -11.19 -8.38
CA ASN A 327 19.71 -10.93 -7.73
C ASN A 327 20.67 -12.12 -7.84
N ARG A 328 20.25 -13.25 -8.42
CA ARG A 328 21.08 -14.46 -8.57
C ARG A 328 21.65 -14.56 -9.99
N GLY A 329 22.91 -14.97 -10.09
CA GLY A 329 23.58 -15.26 -11.36
C GLY A 329 23.19 -16.63 -11.91
N TRP A 330 23.55 -17.70 -11.20
CA TRP A 330 23.11 -19.07 -11.49
C TRP A 330 22.24 -19.56 -10.35
N ALA A 331 21.05 -20.06 -10.66
CA ALA A 331 20.16 -20.64 -9.66
C ALA A 331 19.48 -21.90 -10.21
N ARG A 332 19.08 -22.78 -9.30
CA ARG A 332 18.27 -23.96 -9.64
C ARG A 332 16.84 -23.50 -9.85
N ILE A 333 16.20 -23.93 -10.94
CA ILE A 333 14.77 -23.70 -11.13
C ILE A 333 14.02 -24.61 -10.17
N ARG A 334 13.14 -24.02 -9.35
CA ARG A 334 12.38 -24.79 -8.35
C ARG A 334 11.43 -25.75 -9.07
N GLY A 335 11.31 -26.96 -8.51
CA GLY A 335 10.58 -28.07 -9.14
C GLY A 335 11.41 -28.91 -10.11
N THR A 336 12.63 -28.50 -10.48
CA THR A 336 13.49 -29.24 -11.42
C THR A 336 14.86 -29.54 -10.81
N ARG A 337 15.74 -30.29 -11.48
CA ARG A 337 17.11 -30.58 -11.02
C ARG A 337 18.17 -29.71 -11.70
N TYR A 338 17.81 -28.99 -12.75
CA TYR A 338 18.75 -28.22 -13.56
C TYR A 338 18.93 -26.80 -13.02
N LYS A 339 20.12 -26.24 -13.26
CA LYS A 339 20.45 -24.84 -12.98
C LYS A 339 20.35 -24.05 -14.28
N SER A 340 19.91 -22.80 -14.19
CA SER A 340 19.86 -21.88 -15.31
C SER A 340 20.35 -20.49 -14.89
N PRO A 341 20.69 -19.63 -15.86
CA PRO A 341 20.92 -18.22 -15.60
C PRO A 341 19.70 -17.60 -14.92
N HIS A 342 19.94 -16.82 -13.86
CA HIS A 342 18.94 -16.11 -13.07
C HIS A 342 17.87 -16.98 -12.41
N GLY A 343 17.96 -18.31 -12.49
CA GLY A 343 16.91 -19.23 -12.05
C GLY A 343 15.67 -19.18 -12.93
N VAL A 344 15.81 -18.72 -14.17
CA VAL A 344 14.72 -18.60 -15.16
C VAL A 344 14.92 -19.64 -16.27
N PRO A 345 13.85 -20.32 -16.72
CA PRO A 345 13.92 -21.23 -17.86
C PRO A 345 14.43 -20.56 -19.15
N MET A 346 15.18 -21.30 -19.97
CA MET A 346 15.85 -20.76 -21.17
C MET A 346 14.87 -20.24 -22.23
N ASP A 347 13.71 -20.86 -22.33
CA ASP A 347 12.59 -20.47 -23.18
C ASP A 347 12.02 -19.09 -22.82
N LEU A 348 11.86 -18.78 -21.52
CA LEU A 348 11.44 -17.45 -21.09
C LEU A 348 12.58 -16.44 -21.22
N LEU A 349 13.83 -16.86 -20.98
CA LEU A 349 15.01 -15.99 -21.15
C LEU A 349 15.21 -15.55 -22.59
N ASP A 350 15.00 -16.44 -23.57
CA ASP A 350 15.13 -16.12 -25.00
C ASP A 350 14.09 -15.07 -25.45
N ARG A 351 12.93 -15.04 -24.78
CA ARG A 351 11.86 -14.06 -25.02
C ARG A 351 12.06 -12.76 -24.24
N ALA A 352 12.91 -12.74 -23.21
CA ALA A 352 13.06 -11.62 -22.29
C ALA A 352 14.18 -10.66 -22.69
N LEU A 353 13.93 -9.35 -22.56
CA LEU A 353 14.99 -8.34 -22.66
C LEU A 353 15.70 -8.20 -21.33
N ILE A 354 17.01 -8.49 -21.29
CA ILE A 354 17.80 -8.41 -20.05
C ILE A 354 18.42 -7.02 -19.91
N ILE A 355 18.07 -6.32 -18.82
CA ILE A 355 18.70 -5.07 -18.40
C ILE A 355 19.62 -5.37 -17.22
N THR A 356 20.92 -5.12 -17.39
CA THR A 356 21.90 -5.29 -16.33
C THR A 356 22.06 -4.01 -15.52
N THR A 357 22.16 -4.15 -14.20
CA THR A 357 22.47 -3.07 -13.25
C THR A 357 23.84 -3.33 -12.63
N SER A 358 24.59 -2.26 -12.38
CA SER A 358 25.92 -2.33 -11.75
C SER A 358 25.86 -1.94 -10.28
N ALA A 359 26.93 -2.22 -9.52
CA ALA A 359 27.11 -1.62 -8.21
C ALA A 359 27.28 -0.09 -8.35
N TYR A 360 26.81 0.65 -7.35
CA TYR A 360 26.96 2.11 -7.30
C TYR A 360 28.39 2.50 -6.92
N LEU A 361 28.86 3.62 -7.47
CA LEU A 361 30.12 4.24 -7.04
C LEU A 361 29.93 4.95 -5.69
N PRO A 362 30.99 5.15 -4.88
CA PRO A 362 30.88 5.84 -3.59
C PRO A 362 30.25 7.24 -3.68
N ASP A 363 30.55 7.98 -4.75
CA ASP A 363 29.95 9.30 -4.99
C ASP A 363 28.45 9.22 -5.29
N GLU A 364 28.01 8.18 -6.01
CA GLU A 364 26.60 7.90 -6.24
C GLU A 364 25.91 7.48 -4.93
N VAL A 365 26.56 6.66 -4.11
CA VAL A 365 26.05 6.26 -2.79
C VAL A 365 25.85 7.48 -1.89
N ARG A 366 26.81 8.41 -1.86
CA ARG A 366 26.68 9.67 -1.11
C ARG A 366 25.45 10.47 -1.54
N LEU A 367 25.25 10.62 -2.85
CA LEU A 367 24.10 11.34 -3.41
C LEU A 367 22.77 10.63 -3.12
N ILE A 368 22.74 9.31 -3.18
CA ILE A 368 21.54 8.54 -2.81
C ILE A 368 21.21 8.76 -1.33
N LEU A 369 22.21 8.67 -0.44
CA LEU A 369 22.01 8.92 0.98
C LEU A 369 21.56 10.35 1.26
N SER A 370 22.08 11.36 0.54
CA SER A 370 21.62 12.75 0.73
C SER A 370 20.16 12.93 0.32
N ILE A 371 19.73 12.36 -0.80
CA ILE A 371 18.30 12.39 -1.20
C ILE A 371 17.42 11.69 -0.16
N ARG A 372 17.89 10.58 0.41
CA ARG A 372 17.17 9.87 1.48
C ARG A 372 17.10 10.67 2.77
N CYS A 373 18.14 11.44 3.09
CA CYS A 373 18.13 12.37 4.23
C CYS A 373 17.10 13.48 4.03
N GLU A 374 16.98 14.04 2.83
CA GLU A 374 15.96 15.03 2.48
C GLU A 374 14.54 14.46 2.59
N GLU A 375 14.32 13.25 2.07
CA GLU A 375 13.02 12.57 2.09
C GLU A 375 12.58 12.20 3.53
N GLU A 376 13.53 11.83 4.40
CA GLU A 376 13.27 11.46 5.80
C GLU A 376 13.35 12.65 6.77
N ASP A 377 13.52 13.88 6.26
CA ASP A 377 13.71 15.12 7.03
C ASP A 377 14.80 14.97 8.13
N ALA A 378 15.92 14.36 7.76
CA ALA A 378 17.06 14.07 8.61
C ALA A 378 18.26 14.93 8.21
N VAL A 379 18.61 15.92 9.04
CA VAL A 379 19.77 16.78 8.78
C VAL A 379 21.04 16.12 9.32
N LEU A 380 21.94 15.70 8.43
CA LEU A 380 23.24 15.13 8.78
C LEU A 380 24.35 16.17 8.61
N THR A 381 25.31 16.17 9.53
CA THR A 381 26.55 16.94 9.32
C THR A 381 27.35 16.37 8.14
N PRO A 382 28.15 17.17 7.41
CA PRO A 382 28.93 16.67 6.27
C PRO A 382 29.86 15.50 6.63
N LYS A 383 30.47 15.54 7.82
CA LYS A 383 31.33 14.47 8.35
C LYS A 383 30.54 13.19 8.66
N ALA A 384 29.32 13.33 9.18
CA ALA A 384 28.44 12.19 9.43
C ALA A 384 28.04 11.51 8.11
N LEU A 385 27.71 12.29 7.07
CA LEU A 385 27.39 11.77 5.74
C LEU A 385 28.58 11.04 5.10
N ASP A 386 29.81 11.55 5.24
CA ASP A 386 31.02 10.89 4.73
C ASP A 386 31.23 9.52 5.37
N ILE A 387 31.08 9.43 6.70
CA ILE A 387 31.21 8.16 7.44
C ILE A 387 30.09 7.21 7.07
N LEU A 388 28.85 7.70 6.95
CA LEU A 388 27.72 6.87 6.53
C LEU A 388 27.91 6.30 5.13
N THR A 389 28.44 7.11 4.20
CA THR A 389 28.76 6.71 2.83
C THR A 389 29.77 5.56 2.82
N ARG A 390 30.81 5.67 3.65
CA ARG A 390 31.81 4.60 3.81
C ARG A 390 31.18 3.32 4.38
N ILE A 391 30.38 3.42 5.43
CA ILE A 391 29.67 2.27 6.02
C ILE A 391 28.77 1.61 4.96
N ALA A 392 27.98 2.39 4.21
CA ALA A 392 27.08 1.88 3.18
C ALA A 392 27.83 1.21 2.01
N SER A 393 29.03 1.69 1.67
CA SER A 393 29.88 1.11 0.61
C SER A 393 30.53 -0.21 1.04
N GLU A 394 30.94 -0.33 2.31
CA GLU A 394 31.56 -1.54 2.86
C GLU A 394 30.54 -2.64 3.21
N SER A 395 29.33 -2.24 3.64
CA SER A 395 28.22 -3.14 4.00
C SER A 395 27.16 -3.22 2.88
N SER A 396 26.05 -2.51 3.00
CA SER A 396 25.01 -2.38 1.98
C SER A 396 24.32 -1.02 2.04
N LEU A 397 23.81 -0.56 0.90
CA LEU A 397 23.02 0.67 0.81
C LEU A 397 21.76 0.62 1.69
N ARG A 398 21.11 -0.56 1.76
CA ARG A 398 19.92 -0.76 2.60
C ARG A 398 20.21 -0.53 4.08
N TYR A 399 21.33 -1.06 4.56
CA TYR A 399 21.77 -0.86 5.95
C TYR A 399 22.13 0.62 6.20
N GLY A 400 22.81 1.27 5.24
CA GLY A 400 23.09 2.71 5.31
C GLY A 400 21.83 3.58 5.45
N ILE A 401 20.78 3.27 4.69
CA ILE A 401 19.49 3.99 4.77
C ILE A 401 18.82 3.77 6.13
N GLN A 402 18.79 2.55 6.65
CA GLN A 402 18.23 2.27 7.98
C GLN A 402 18.99 2.99 9.10
N LEU A 403 20.30 3.18 8.93
CA LEU A 403 21.12 3.97 9.85
C LEU A 403 20.75 5.47 9.86
N ILE A 404 20.19 6.04 8.78
CA ILE A 404 19.70 7.43 8.76
C ILE A 404 18.57 7.57 9.79
N THR A 405 17.53 6.73 9.67
CA THR A 405 16.36 6.79 10.54
C THR A 405 16.74 6.55 12.01
N THR A 406 17.55 5.53 12.30
CA THR A 406 17.96 5.22 13.68
C THR A 406 18.87 6.30 14.28
N SER A 407 19.79 6.86 13.50
CA SER A 407 20.67 7.95 13.98
C SER A 407 19.91 9.26 14.19
N SER A 408 18.90 9.54 13.36
CA SER A 408 17.97 10.66 13.58
C SER A 408 17.22 10.52 14.92
N MET A 409 16.78 9.31 15.27
CA MET A 409 16.13 9.06 16.57
C MET A 409 17.10 9.23 17.75
N VAL A 410 18.36 8.81 17.61
CA VAL A 410 19.39 9.02 18.65
C VAL A 410 19.70 10.51 18.84
N ALA A 411 19.83 11.27 17.75
CA ALA A 411 20.03 12.71 17.78
C ALA A 411 18.85 13.43 18.45
N LYS A 412 17.60 13.05 18.10
CA LYS A 412 16.38 13.54 18.76
C LYS A 412 16.38 13.27 20.26
N ARG A 413 16.80 12.08 20.69
CA ARG A 413 16.95 11.74 22.12
C ARG A 413 18.01 12.60 22.82
N ARG A 414 19.08 12.99 22.12
CA ARG A 414 20.08 13.96 22.58
C ARG A 414 19.59 15.42 22.53
N LYS A 415 18.36 15.66 22.07
CA LYS A 415 17.77 16.99 21.80
C LYS A 415 18.59 17.80 20.77
N SER A 416 19.27 17.11 19.86
CA SER A 416 19.96 17.71 18.72
C SER A 416 19.06 17.67 17.49
N LYS A 417 19.09 18.74 16.70
CA LYS A 417 18.41 18.78 15.38
C LYS A 417 19.24 18.12 14.29
N GLU A 418 20.57 18.15 14.43
CA GLU A 418 21.50 17.56 13.46
C GLU A 418 22.07 16.24 14.00
N VAL A 419 22.23 15.29 13.08
CA VAL A 419 22.88 13.99 13.33
C VAL A 419 24.39 14.14 13.17
N ASP A 420 25.11 13.80 14.24
CA ASP A 420 26.57 13.84 14.26
C ASP A 420 27.17 12.43 14.15
N VAL A 421 28.48 12.37 13.93
CA VAL A 421 29.27 11.14 13.84
C VAL A 421 29.10 10.25 15.06
N ALA A 422 28.96 10.85 16.25
CA ALA A 422 28.75 10.11 17.49
C ALA A 422 27.43 9.32 17.48
N ASP A 423 26.38 9.89 16.90
CA ASP A 423 25.05 9.27 16.82
C ASP A 423 25.12 8.05 15.86
N ILE A 424 25.77 8.20 14.70
CA ILE A 424 25.97 7.10 13.74
C ILE A 424 26.82 5.98 14.35
N LYS A 425 27.93 6.32 15.01
CA LYS A 425 28.80 5.33 15.68
C LYS A 425 28.02 4.53 16.73
N LYS A 426 27.19 5.21 17.53
CA LYS A 426 26.34 4.55 18.52
C LYS A 426 25.36 3.58 17.86
N CYS A 427 24.67 3.99 16.79
CA CYS A 427 23.78 3.10 16.03
C CYS A 427 24.53 1.92 15.41
N TYR A 428 25.73 2.16 14.86
CA TYR A 428 26.56 1.12 14.26
C TYR A 428 27.04 0.07 15.27
N THR A 429 27.25 0.46 16.54
CA THR A 429 27.54 -0.49 17.64
C THR A 429 26.31 -1.29 18.04
N LEU A 430 25.13 -0.66 18.08
CA LEU A 430 23.89 -1.33 18.49
C LEU A 430 23.34 -2.28 17.43
N PHE A 431 23.42 -1.91 16.16
CA PHE A 431 22.85 -2.68 15.05
C PHE A 431 23.97 -3.23 14.18
N LEU A 432 24.12 -4.55 14.14
CA LEU A 432 25.09 -5.22 13.28
C LEU A 432 24.59 -5.29 11.84
N ASP A 433 25.50 -5.19 10.87
CA ASP A 433 25.21 -5.54 9.48
C ASP A 433 25.39 -7.05 9.27
N GLU A 434 24.89 -7.56 8.14
CA GLU A 434 24.94 -8.99 7.79
C GLU A 434 26.35 -9.58 7.92
N LYS A 435 27.39 -8.89 7.41
CA LYS A 435 28.75 -9.44 7.43
C LYS A 435 29.28 -9.55 8.85
N ARG A 436 29.09 -8.51 9.68
CA ARG A 436 29.48 -8.54 11.10
C ARG A 436 28.68 -9.57 11.89
N SER A 437 27.40 -9.74 11.60
CA SER A 437 26.56 -10.76 12.24
C SER A 437 27.03 -12.17 11.90
N VAL A 438 27.40 -12.43 10.64
CA VAL A 438 27.94 -13.73 10.23
C VAL A 438 29.32 -13.98 10.84
N SER A 439 30.18 -12.95 10.92
CA SER A 439 31.47 -13.06 11.62
C SER A 439 31.28 -13.34 13.11
N TYR A 440 30.35 -12.65 13.77
CA TYR A 440 30.03 -12.90 15.19
C TYR A 440 29.61 -14.36 15.42
N LEU A 441 28.74 -14.90 14.56
CA LEU A 441 28.32 -16.31 14.63
C LEU A 441 29.46 -17.31 14.34
N LYS A 442 30.45 -16.93 13.52
CA LYS A 442 31.61 -17.80 13.22
C LYS A 442 32.69 -17.74 14.28
N ASP A 443 32.83 -16.59 14.92
CA ASP A 443 33.79 -16.35 15.99
C ASP A 443 33.26 -16.87 17.33
N ASP A 444 31.96 -17.17 17.43
CA ASP A 444 31.39 -17.95 18.54
C ASP A 444 31.99 -19.35 18.58
N LYS A 445 33.02 -19.49 19.41
CA LYS A 445 33.66 -20.77 19.74
C LYS A 445 33.00 -21.43 20.96
N ASP A 446 32.11 -20.71 21.63
CA ASP A 446 31.53 -21.08 22.92
C ASP A 446 30.21 -21.86 22.75
N GLY A 447 29.90 -22.33 21.54
CA GLY A 447 28.79 -23.26 21.28
C GLY A 447 27.43 -22.71 21.71
N GLU A 448 27.30 -21.38 21.79
CA GLU A 448 26.09 -20.66 22.21
C GLU A 448 25.02 -20.67 21.11
N PHE A 449 25.36 -21.12 19.91
CA PHE A 449 24.42 -21.29 18.80
C PHE A 449 24.35 -22.77 18.38
N ILE A 450 23.13 -23.22 18.10
CA ILE A 450 22.86 -24.58 17.64
C ILE A 450 23.46 -24.75 16.24
N GLY A 451 24.36 -25.72 16.09
CA GLY A 451 24.99 -26.07 14.81
C GLY A 451 24.08 -26.89 13.90
N ASP A 452 24.54 -27.13 12.66
CA ASP A 452 23.83 -27.94 11.66
C ASP A 452 23.58 -29.40 12.10
N ASP A 453 24.32 -29.88 13.11
CA ASP A 453 24.17 -31.20 13.73
C ASP A 453 23.15 -31.23 14.88
N GLY A 454 22.55 -30.08 15.21
CA GLY A 454 21.58 -29.95 16.30
C GLY A 454 22.20 -29.98 17.70
N ASN A 455 23.53 -29.96 17.81
CA ASN A 455 24.22 -29.89 19.10
C ASN A 455 24.33 -28.44 19.58
N PHE A 456 24.32 -28.28 20.91
CA PHE A 456 24.55 -27.01 21.61
C PHE A 456 25.60 -27.22 22.69
N GLY A 457 26.56 -26.31 22.81
CA GLY A 457 27.59 -26.36 23.84
C GLY A 457 27.11 -25.70 25.13
N VAL A 458 26.78 -26.49 26.16
CA VAL A 458 26.59 -25.93 27.50
C VAL A 458 27.96 -25.83 28.18
N TYR A 459 28.51 -24.62 28.21
CA TYR A 459 29.66 -24.32 29.05
C TYR A 459 29.16 -23.92 30.44
N ASP A 460 29.59 -24.66 31.45
CA ASP A 460 29.30 -24.31 32.85
C ASP A 460 30.14 -23.08 33.25
N SER A 461 29.80 -22.46 34.38
CA SER A 461 30.36 -21.22 34.96
C SER A 461 31.90 -21.13 35.01
N ASN A 462 32.60 -22.25 34.82
CA ASN A 462 34.05 -22.41 34.84
C ASN A 462 34.66 -22.73 33.45
N ASN A 463 33.90 -22.53 32.37
CA ASN A 463 34.32 -22.70 30.97
C ASN A 463 34.84 -24.12 30.63
N ASN A 464 34.31 -25.14 31.30
CA ASN A 464 34.55 -26.54 30.94
C ASN A 464 33.45 -27.03 30.00
N PRO A 465 33.78 -27.78 28.92
CA PRO A 465 32.78 -28.36 28.04
C PRO A 465 32.00 -29.44 28.81
N SER A 466 30.71 -29.20 29.06
CA SER A 466 29.83 -30.22 29.62
C SER A 466 29.05 -30.89 28.49
N SER A 467 29.35 -32.16 28.24
CA SER A 467 28.58 -32.98 27.30
C SER A 467 27.31 -33.48 28.01
N SER A 468 26.31 -32.62 28.20
CA SER A 468 24.98 -33.09 28.58
C SER A 468 24.20 -33.44 27.32
N GLY A 469 24.35 -34.68 26.86
CA GLY A 469 23.38 -35.28 25.95
C GLY A 469 22.04 -35.44 26.67
N LEU A 470 21.21 -34.41 26.65
CA LEU A 470 19.78 -34.57 26.93
C LEU A 470 19.13 -35.11 25.66
N PRO A 471 18.33 -36.18 25.75
CA PRO A 471 17.69 -36.76 24.57
C PRO A 471 16.74 -35.73 23.95
N ILE A 472 16.73 -35.71 22.62
CA ILE A 472 15.75 -35.01 21.79
C ILE A 472 14.35 -35.31 22.36
N PRO A 473 13.49 -34.31 22.66
CA PRO A 473 12.10 -34.60 22.96
C PRO A 473 11.51 -35.27 21.72
N THR A 474 11.16 -36.55 21.85
CA THR A 474 10.49 -37.28 20.78
C THR A 474 9.22 -36.53 20.38
N PRO A 475 8.94 -36.34 19.08
CA PRO A 475 7.66 -35.80 18.69
C PRO A 475 6.59 -36.74 19.22
N VAL A 476 5.66 -36.18 20.01
CA VAL A 476 4.48 -36.91 20.48
C VAL A 476 3.79 -37.50 19.24
N PRO A 477 3.50 -38.81 19.19
CA PRO A 477 2.80 -39.38 18.05
C PRO A 477 1.43 -38.72 17.95
N VAL A 478 1.12 -38.16 16.79
CA VAL A 478 -0.26 -37.80 16.45
C VAL A 478 -1.08 -39.09 16.52
N PRO A 479 -2.13 -39.18 17.35
CA PRO A 479 -2.98 -40.35 17.36
C PRO A 479 -3.58 -40.53 15.97
N SER A 480 -3.38 -41.71 15.39
CA SER A 480 -4.06 -42.15 14.18
C SER A 480 -5.58 -42.06 14.37
N GLU A 481 -6.27 -41.57 13.34
CA GLU A 481 -7.72 -41.45 13.21
C GLU A 481 -8.49 -42.52 14.01
N SER A 482 -9.15 -42.09 15.08
CA SER A 482 -10.28 -42.82 15.65
C SER A 482 -11.53 -42.00 15.42
N VAL A 483 -12.51 -42.67 14.82
CA VAL A 483 -13.80 -42.20 14.36
C VAL A 483 -14.49 -41.35 15.43
N ILE A 484 -14.75 -40.08 15.12
CA ILE A 484 -15.58 -39.20 15.93
C ILE A 484 -17.04 -39.65 15.78
N VAL A 485 -17.58 -40.27 16.84
CA VAL A 485 -19.04 -40.42 17.01
C VAL A 485 -19.56 -39.15 17.71
N PRO A 486 -20.57 -38.45 17.17
CA PRO A 486 -21.06 -37.22 17.78
C PRO A 486 -21.89 -37.53 19.05
N PRO A 487 -21.76 -36.71 20.12
CA PRO A 487 -22.61 -36.84 21.31
C PRO A 487 -24.03 -36.30 21.04
N PRO A 488 -25.05 -36.79 21.77
CA PRO A 488 -26.44 -36.41 21.54
C PRO A 488 -26.72 -34.98 22.01
N ALA A 489 -27.59 -34.29 21.27
CA ALA A 489 -28.02 -32.94 21.55
C ALA A 489 -28.80 -32.85 22.88
N THR A 490 -28.39 -31.96 23.78
CA THR A 490 -29.25 -31.46 24.85
C THR A 490 -29.23 -29.94 24.89
N THR A 491 -30.44 -29.41 24.77
CA THR A 491 -30.86 -28.02 24.78
C THR A 491 -30.72 -27.42 26.17
N SER A 492 -30.03 -26.29 26.34
CA SER A 492 -30.45 -25.25 27.29
C SER A 492 -29.71 -23.93 27.04
N VAL A 493 -30.49 -22.86 27.16
CA VAL A 493 -30.23 -21.47 26.79
C VAL A 493 -29.62 -20.72 27.97
N TYR A 494 -28.55 -19.92 27.77
CA TYR A 494 -28.24 -18.77 28.64
C TYR A 494 -27.62 -17.60 27.87
N PRO A 495 -27.88 -16.33 28.28
CA PRO A 495 -27.79 -15.16 27.42
C PRO A 495 -26.46 -14.40 27.50
N PHE A 496 -26.19 -13.68 26.41
CA PHE A 496 -25.14 -12.68 26.22
C PHE A 496 -25.46 -11.39 27.02
N VAL A 497 -24.48 -10.87 27.77
CA VAL A 497 -24.40 -9.44 28.12
C VAL A 497 -22.95 -8.99 27.98
N VAL A 498 -22.76 -7.94 27.18
CA VAL A 498 -21.51 -7.22 26.89
C VAL A 498 -21.46 -6.01 27.82
N ASP A 499 -20.32 -5.70 28.43
CA ASP A 499 -20.10 -4.36 29.00
C ASP A 499 -18.69 -3.83 28.72
N HIS A 500 -18.67 -2.67 28.06
CA HIS A 500 -17.57 -1.72 27.99
C HIS A 500 -17.68 -0.77 29.20
N GLN A 501 -16.56 -0.40 29.87
CA GLN A 501 -16.18 1.00 30.12
C GLN A 501 -14.95 1.16 31.07
N LEU A 502 -14.25 2.28 30.82
CA LEU A 502 -13.00 2.79 31.39
C LEU A 502 -13.12 3.24 32.87
N PRO A 503 -12.00 3.38 33.63
CA PRO A 503 -12.03 3.90 34.99
C PRO A 503 -11.87 5.44 35.06
N VAL A 504 -12.65 6.08 35.93
CA VAL A 504 -12.50 7.48 36.38
C VAL A 504 -12.31 7.50 37.90
N ALA A 505 -11.48 8.43 38.35
CA ALA A 505 -11.04 8.69 39.72
C ALA A 505 -12.17 9.03 40.71
N GLY A 506 -11.93 8.76 42.00
CA GLY A 506 -12.78 9.21 43.11
C GLY A 506 -12.03 9.31 44.44
N GLU A 507 -12.00 10.52 45.00
CA GLU A 507 -11.69 10.85 46.40
C GLU A 507 -12.90 10.58 47.32
N GLY A 508 -12.67 10.49 48.65
CA GLY A 508 -13.67 10.64 49.72
C GLY A 508 -13.80 9.44 50.67
N VAL A 509 -13.00 9.31 51.73
CA VAL A 509 -13.23 9.77 53.13
C VAL A 509 -14.39 9.06 53.87
N SER A 510 -14.10 8.35 54.97
CA SER A 510 -14.56 8.67 56.36
C SER A 510 -14.29 7.54 57.39
N THR A 511 -13.47 7.85 58.41
CA THR A 511 -13.60 7.63 59.89
C THR A 511 -13.93 6.22 60.46
N THR A 512 -13.30 5.62 61.49
CA THR A 512 -12.97 6.03 62.89
C THR A 512 -12.06 4.93 63.53
N ILE A 513 -10.84 5.19 64.09
CA ILE A 513 -10.44 5.44 65.52
C ILE A 513 -10.75 4.27 66.52
N PRO A 514 -9.93 3.90 67.57
CA PRO A 514 -8.86 4.66 68.28
C PRO A 514 -7.50 3.95 68.62
N THR A 515 -6.61 4.81 69.13
CA THR A 515 -5.22 4.74 69.67
C THR A 515 -5.04 3.98 71.02
N PRO A 516 -3.80 3.81 71.58
CA PRO A 516 -3.10 4.86 72.37
C PRO A 516 -1.54 4.93 72.30
N SER A 517 -1.04 6.16 72.56
CA SER A 517 0.21 6.63 73.25
C SER A 517 1.61 6.18 72.75
N VAL A 518 2.68 7.00 72.73
CA VAL A 518 3.32 7.85 73.78
C VAL A 518 4.22 8.96 73.15
N SER A 519 4.44 10.02 73.94
CA SER A 519 5.27 11.26 73.85
C SER A 519 6.67 11.16 73.18
N THR A 520 7.39 12.22 72.78
CA THR A 520 7.70 13.48 73.52
C THR A 520 8.50 14.47 72.63
N THR A 521 8.20 15.77 72.79
CA THR A 521 9.09 16.98 72.80
C THR A 521 9.99 17.42 71.62
N ASN A 522 9.70 18.67 71.23
CA ASN A 522 10.59 19.83 70.96
C ASN A 522 11.48 19.82 69.71
N ALA A 523 11.82 20.94 69.07
CA ALA A 523 11.31 22.31 68.89
C ALA A 523 12.47 23.05 68.19
N MET A 524 12.16 23.90 67.20
CA MET A 524 12.99 25.02 66.71
C MET A 524 14.34 24.65 66.06
N ASP A 525 14.97 25.47 65.22
CA ASP A 525 14.66 26.51 64.25
C ASP A 525 16.06 26.96 63.77
N THR A 526 16.22 27.43 62.53
CA THR A 526 17.42 28.10 61.97
C THR A 526 18.70 27.23 61.86
N THR A 527 19.45 27.22 60.75
CA THR A 527 19.81 28.25 59.75
C THR A 527 19.95 27.68 58.36
#